data_AF-A0A0S9REZ8-F1
#
_entry.id   AF-A0A0S9REZ8-F1
#
_cell.length_a   1.000
_cell.length_b   1.000
_cell.length_c   1.000
_cell.angle_alpha   90.00
_cell.angle_beta   90.00
_cell.angle_gamma   90.00
#
_symmetry.space_group_name_H-M   'P 1'
#
loop_
_entity.id
_entity.type
_entity.pdbx_description
1 polymer ?
#
loop_
_entity_poly.entity_id
_entity_poly.type
_entity_poly.pdbx_seq_one_letter_code
_entity_poly.pdbx_strand_id
1 'polypeptide(L)'
;MSKQPFDDIMKAQSLPPGNPNRLFAVGKYQLIPITLASAVRALSIAKQEIFTPVLQEHLFRHYLVARKRPKVKNYIIRNGSSLQEAQLALAQEFASVASPHTGRSYYSGTGGNSASISVAAVTKALQEERELYASFLAAGLGPSDAWDALSFSPRNVAITILPLPQPSPIPAILRGKAKLNINLAVQYLRAHAQPKSIGQCARYVRNALEAGGLKAINPPERPVDAKDYGPVLKVRGFSETVLSGMLYHYDPLEGDVIVLQPYSGGNPAGHIAMFSGEDWMSDFVQRDIWAGPGYRAKKPHLALYRA
;
A
#
# COMPACT_ATOMS: atom_id res chain seq x y z
N MET A 1 -8.96 1.37 -14.13
CA MET A 1 -8.64 0.05 -13.53
C MET A 1 -9.90 -0.78 -13.49
N SER A 2 -9.80 -2.10 -13.72
CA SER A 2 -10.97 -2.99 -13.62
C SER A 2 -11.49 -2.96 -12.19
N LYS A 3 -12.80 -2.74 -12.02
CA LYS A 3 -13.51 -2.78 -10.74
C LYS A 3 -14.23 -4.12 -10.55
N GLN A 4 -13.73 -5.18 -11.20
CA GLN A 4 -14.39 -6.49 -11.24
C GLN A 4 -13.63 -7.52 -10.40
N PRO A 5 -14.35 -8.50 -9.82
CA PRO A 5 -13.74 -9.67 -9.18
C PRO A 5 -12.83 -10.47 -10.13
N PHE A 6 -11.85 -11.20 -9.59
CA PHE A 6 -11.01 -12.11 -10.38
C PHE A 6 -11.83 -13.16 -11.13
N ASP A 7 -12.89 -13.70 -10.53
CA ASP A 7 -13.75 -14.70 -11.17
C ASP A 7 -14.38 -14.18 -12.46
N ASP A 8 -14.85 -12.93 -12.46
CA ASP A 8 -15.48 -12.33 -13.64
C ASP A 8 -14.45 -12.04 -14.73
N ILE A 9 -13.26 -11.59 -14.33
CA ILE A 9 -12.15 -11.39 -15.25
C ILE A 9 -11.73 -12.73 -15.88
N MET A 10 -11.58 -13.78 -15.07
CA MET A 10 -11.17 -15.10 -15.54
C MET A 10 -12.23 -15.73 -16.46
N LYS A 11 -13.52 -15.52 -16.17
CA LYS A 11 -14.62 -15.90 -17.07
C LYS A 11 -14.51 -15.16 -18.40
N ALA A 12 -14.35 -13.83 -18.38
CA ALA A 12 -14.20 -13.04 -19.60
C ALA A 12 -12.95 -13.44 -20.40
N GLN A 13 -11.86 -13.82 -19.71
CA GLN A 13 -10.63 -14.34 -20.33
C GLN A 13 -10.80 -15.72 -20.98
N SER A 14 -11.74 -16.53 -20.49
CA SER A 14 -12.04 -17.86 -21.03
C SER A 14 -12.94 -17.85 -22.27
N LEU A 15 -13.53 -16.69 -22.62
CA LEU A 15 -14.38 -16.58 -23.80
C LEU A 15 -13.62 -16.92 -25.10
N PRO A 16 -14.29 -17.43 -26.14
CA PRO A 16 -13.66 -17.79 -27.42
C PRO A 16 -12.98 -16.60 -28.11
N PRO A 17 -11.87 -16.80 -28.84
CA PRO A 17 -11.27 -15.76 -29.67
C PRO A 17 -12.31 -15.11 -30.61
N GLY A 18 -12.27 -13.78 -30.72
CA GLY A 18 -13.23 -13.00 -31.51
C GLY A 18 -14.50 -12.59 -30.78
N ASN A 19 -14.77 -13.12 -29.57
CA ASN A 19 -15.89 -12.64 -28.75
C ASN A 19 -15.61 -11.19 -28.27
N PRO A 20 -16.54 -10.23 -28.45
CA PRO A 20 -16.31 -8.83 -28.10
C PRO A 20 -16.11 -8.57 -26.61
N ASN A 21 -16.61 -9.47 -25.75
CA ASN A 21 -16.45 -9.38 -24.29
C ASN A 21 -15.20 -10.11 -23.79
N ARG A 22 -14.43 -10.73 -24.68
CA ARG A 22 -13.22 -11.45 -24.30
C ARG A 22 -12.14 -10.48 -23.88
N LEU A 23 -11.62 -10.66 -22.68
CA LEU A 23 -10.41 -9.99 -22.24
C LEU A 23 -9.20 -10.86 -22.62
N PHE A 24 -8.24 -10.35 -23.39
CA PHE A 24 -7.03 -11.12 -23.69
C PHE A 24 -5.95 -10.95 -22.62
N ALA A 25 -5.65 -9.70 -22.25
CA ALA A 25 -4.70 -9.34 -21.22
C ALA A 25 -5.33 -8.27 -20.32
N VAL A 26 -5.04 -8.31 -19.02
CA VAL A 26 -5.66 -7.40 -18.04
C VAL A 26 -4.65 -6.73 -17.11
N GLY A 27 -5.02 -5.53 -16.66
CA GLY A 27 -4.27 -4.79 -15.64
C GLY A 27 -2.95 -4.19 -16.14
N LYS A 28 -2.24 -3.53 -15.22
CA LYS A 28 -0.95 -2.87 -15.43
C LYS A 28 0.11 -3.79 -16.02
N TYR A 29 0.08 -5.07 -15.62
CA TYR A 29 1.06 -6.07 -16.00
C TYR A 29 0.62 -6.97 -17.16
N GLN A 30 -0.50 -6.65 -17.82
CA GLN A 30 -1.00 -7.36 -19.01
C GLN A 30 -1.08 -8.88 -18.79
N LEU A 31 -1.68 -9.29 -17.67
CA LEU A 31 -1.81 -10.70 -17.28
C LEU A 31 -2.76 -11.43 -18.23
N ILE A 32 -2.23 -12.38 -19.00
CA ILE A 32 -3.00 -13.28 -19.85
C ILE A 32 -3.67 -14.41 -19.03
N PRO A 33 -4.62 -15.18 -19.59
CA PRO A 33 -5.48 -16.09 -18.81
C PRO A 33 -4.71 -17.09 -17.96
N ILE A 34 -3.72 -17.77 -18.55
CA ILE A 34 -2.92 -18.78 -17.84
C ILE A 34 -2.06 -18.16 -16.73
N THR A 35 -1.50 -16.96 -16.96
CA THR A 35 -0.66 -16.28 -15.97
C THR A 35 -1.50 -15.77 -14.80
N LEU A 36 -2.65 -15.15 -15.07
CA LEU A 36 -3.56 -14.68 -14.01
C LEU A 36 -4.04 -15.85 -13.15
N ALA A 37 -4.56 -16.91 -13.78
CA ALA A 37 -5.05 -18.10 -13.08
C ALA A 37 -3.97 -18.76 -12.21
N SER A 38 -2.74 -18.85 -12.72
CA SER A 38 -1.62 -19.42 -11.98
C SER A 38 -1.19 -18.53 -10.80
N ALA A 39 -1.23 -17.21 -10.98
CA ALA A 39 -0.90 -16.26 -9.92
C ALA A 39 -1.93 -16.28 -8.79
N VAL A 40 -3.23 -16.22 -9.12
CA VAL A 40 -4.34 -16.31 -8.16
C VAL A 40 -4.25 -17.60 -7.35
N ARG A 41 -4.01 -18.74 -8.02
CA ARG A 41 -3.83 -20.04 -7.34
C ARG A 41 -2.60 -20.06 -6.44
N ALA A 42 -1.45 -19.63 -6.95
CA ALA A 42 -0.19 -19.69 -6.22
C ALA A 42 -0.21 -18.81 -4.96
N LEU A 43 -0.85 -17.64 -5.04
CA LEU A 43 -0.94 -16.68 -3.94
C LEU A 43 -2.20 -16.88 -3.07
N SER A 44 -3.01 -17.90 -3.35
CA SER A 44 -4.26 -18.19 -2.63
C SER A 44 -5.20 -16.98 -2.56
N ILE A 45 -5.25 -16.20 -3.64
CA ILE A 45 -6.15 -15.04 -3.74
C ILE A 45 -7.57 -15.56 -3.94
N ALA A 46 -8.49 -15.07 -3.11
CA ALA A 46 -9.90 -15.38 -3.22
C ALA A 46 -10.44 -14.83 -4.54
N LYS A 47 -11.15 -15.63 -5.34
CA LYS A 47 -11.54 -15.24 -6.69
C LYS A 47 -12.63 -14.14 -6.71
N GLN A 48 -13.32 -13.96 -5.60
CA GLN A 48 -14.27 -12.89 -5.34
C GLN A 48 -13.59 -11.54 -5.04
N GLU A 49 -12.28 -11.53 -4.75
CA GLU A 49 -11.54 -10.29 -4.53
C GLU A 49 -11.55 -9.41 -5.79
N ILE A 50 -11.66 -8.10 -5.59
CA ILE A 50 -11.64 -7.13 -6.68
C ILE A 50 -10.22 -6.98 -7.22
N PHE A 51 -10.05 -6.91 -8.54
CA PHE A 51 -8.74 -6.77 -9.19
C PHE A 51 -8.15 -5.34 -9.06
N THR A 52 -7.92 -4.93 -7.83
CA THR A 52 -7.45 -3.60 -7.44
C THR A 52 -6.01 -3.35 -7.86
N PRO A 53 -5.55 -2.08 -7.84
CA PRO A 53 -4.14 -1.75 -8.07
C PRO A 53 -3.21 -2.45 -7.08
N VAL A 54 -3.60 -2.53 -5.81
CA VAL A 54 -2.81 -3.21 -4.76
C VAL A 54 -2.63 -4.69 -5.09
N LEU A 55 -3.70 -5.38 -5.49
CA LEU A 55 -3.58 -6.79 -5.88
C LEU A 55 -2.80 -6.98 -7.18
N GLN A 56 -2.81 -6.01 -8.10
CA GLN A 56 -1.92 -6.03 -9.27
C GLN A 56 -0.45 -5.95 -8.87
N GLU A 57 -0.09 -5.07 -7.93
CA GLU A 57 1.27 -5.01 -7.38
C GLU A 57 1.64 -6.29 -6.62
N HIS A 58 0.70 -6.86 -5.85
CA HIS A 58 0.91 -8.12 -5.15
C HIS A 58 1.18 -9.28 -6.13
N LEU A 59 0.40 -9.40 -7.21
CA LEU A 59 0.62 -10.39 -8.27
C LEU A 59 1.98 -10.20 -8.94
N PHE A 60 2.38 -8.95 -9.24
CA PHE A 60 3.69 -8.66 -9.80
C PHE A 60 4.81 -9.10 -8.85
N ARG A 61 4.81 -8.57 -7.62
CA ARG A 61 5.87 -8.73 -6.64
C ARG A 61 6.02 -10.18 -6.17
N HIS A 62 4.93 -10.85 -5.83
CA HIS A 62 4.98 -12.17 -5.21
C HIS A 62 4.84 -13.33 -6.18
N TYR A 63 4.25 -13.11 -7.36
CA TYR A 63 4.16 -14.16 -8.37
C TYR A 63 5.11 -13.92 -9.54
N LEU A 64 4.96 -12.83 -10.29
CA LEU A 64 5.72 -12.63 -11.53
C LEU A 64 7.24 -12.56 -11.28
N VAL A 65 7.70 -11.69 -10.38
CA VAL A 65 9.14 -11.47 -10.16
C VAL A 65 9.74 -12.27 -9.00
N ALA A 66 8.92 -12.96 -8.20
CA ALA A 66 9.41 -13.81 -7.11
C ALA A 66 9.28 -15.31 -7.40
N ARG A 67 8.08 -15.80 -7.76
CA ARG A 67 7.85 -17.25 -7.96
C ARG A 67 8.13 -17.69 -9.40
N LYS A 68 7.63 -16.94 -10.38
CA LYS A 68 7.77 -17.27 -11.80
C LYS A 68 9.15 -16.90 -12.35
N ARG A 69 9.71 -15.77 -11.91
CA ARG A 69 11.05 -15.29 -12.26
C ARG A 69 11.96 -15.12 -11.05
N PRO A 70 12.31 -16.20 -10.32
CA PRO A 70 13.05 -16.11 -9.05
C PRO A 70 14.42 -15.42 -9.18
N LYS A 71 15.04 -15.45 -10.37
CA LYS A 71 16.30 -14.74 -10.65
C LYS A 71 16.20 -13.22 -10.41
N VAL A 72 15.02 -12.62 -10.61
CA VAL A 72 14.78 -11.20 -10.33
C VAL A 72 14.83 -10.94 -8.83
N LYS A 73 14.01 -11.66 -8.04
CA LYS A 73 14.05 -11.59 -6.58
C LYS A 73 15.45 -11.86 -6.03
N ASN A 74 16.10 -12.94 -6.47
CA ASN A 74 17.43 -13.33 -6.00
C ASN A 74 18.49 -12.26 -6.25
N TYR A 75 18.42 -11.55 -7.38
CA TYR A 75 19.32 -10.42 -7.62
C TYR A 75 19.07 -9.27 -6.63
N ILE A 76 17.80 -8.89 -6.43
CA ILE A 76 17.41 -7.78 -5.55
C ILE A 76 17.79 -8.07 -4.09
N ILE A 77 17.50 -9.27 -3.58
CA ILE A 77 17.78 -9.64 -2.18
C ILE A 77 19.22 -10.12 -1.95
N ARG A 78 20.09 -10.02 -2.96
CA ARG A 78 21.50 -10.46 -2.91
C ARG A 78 21.70 -11.96 -2.64
N ASN A 79 20.77 -12.79 -3.12
CA ASN A 79 20.79 -14.25 -2.97
C ASN A 79 21.30 -14.96 -4.23
N GLY A 80 22.42 -14.49 -4.79
CA GLY A 80 23.23 -15.26 -5.76
C GLY A 80 22.93 -15.11 -7.26
N SER A 81 21.88 -14.39 -7.69
CA SER A 81 21.68 -14.13 -9.13
C SER A 81 22.41 -12.87 -9.61
N SER A 82 22.94 -12.92 -10.84
CA SER A 82 23.59 -11.78 -11.50
C SER A 82 22.59 -10.78 -12.10
N LEU A 83 23.08 -9.58 -12.45
CA LEU A 83 22.25 -8.55 -13.10
C LEU A 83 21.72 -9.02 -14.45
N GLN A 84 22.57 -9.61 -15.29
CA GLN A 84 22.17 -10.11 -16.61
C GLN A 84 21.12 -11.21 -16.52
N GLU A 85 21.23 -12.09 -15.52
CA GLU A 85 20.23 -13.12 -15.25
C GLU A 85 18.87 -12.55 -14.86
N ALA A 86 18.83 -11.52 -14.02
CA ALA A 86 17.60 -10.82 -13.66
C ALA A 86 17.00 -10.07 -14.86
N GLN A 87 17.84 -9.41 -15.67
CA GLN A 87 17.41 -8.73 -16.90
C GLN A 87 16.80 -9.71 -17.90
N LEU A 88 17.47 -10.85 -18.15
CA LEU A 88 16.95 -11.88 -19.04
C LEU A 88 15.62 -12.42 -18.51
N ALA A 89 15.51 -12.67 -17.20
CA ALA A 89 14.28 -13.16 -16.60
C ALA A 89 13.12 -12.16 -16.75
N LEU A 90 13.37 -10.85 -16.64
CA LEU A 90 12.37 -9.81 -16.93
C LEU A 90 12.00 -9.76 -18.41
N ALA A 91 12.97 -9.87 -19.33
CA ALA A 91 12.72 -9.89 -20.77
C ALA A 91 11.88 -11.11 -21.21
N GLN A 92 12.03 -12.23 -20.51
CA GLN A 92 11.19 -13.42 -20.70
C GLN A 92 9.79 -13.26 -20.09
N GLU A 93 9.58 -12.36 -19.13
CA GLU A 93 8.25 -12.13 -18.57
C GLU A 93 7.46 -11.07 -19.35
N PHE A 94 8.15 -10.03 -19.80
CA PHE A 94 7.55 -8.88 -20.46
C PHE A 94 8.20 -8.63 -21.82
N ALA A 95 7.43 -8.78 -22.90
CA ALA A 95 7.92 -8.53 -24.25
C ALA A 95 8.41 -7.09 -24.48
N SER A 96 7.93 -6.15 -23.68
CA SER A 96 8.35 -4.74 -23.69
C SER A 96 9.76 -4.53 -23.10
N VAL A 97 10.32 -5.50 -22.39
CA VAL A 97 11.66 -5.43 -21.82
C VAL A 97 12.68 -5.97 -22.82
N ALA A 98 13.71 -5.17 -23.10
CA ALA A 98 14.82 -5.57 -23.94
C ALA A 98 15.63 -6.71 -23.29
N SER A 99 15.94 -7.74 -24.08
CA SER A 99 16.89 -8.77 -23.72
C SER A 99 18.29 -8.15 -23.56
N PRO A 100 19.03 -8.51 -22.49
CA PRO A 100 20.38 -7.99 -22.28
C PRO A 100 21.38 -8.46 -23.36
N HIS A 101 21.05 -9.51 -24.12
CA HIS A 101 21.92 -10.05 -25.17
C HIS A 101 21.75 -9.37 -26.53
N THR A 102 20.54 -8.91 -26.85
CA THR A 102 20.22 -8.44 -28.20
C THR A 102 19.75 -6.98 -28.23
N GLY A 103 19.40 -6.39 -27.08
CA GLY A 103 18.77 -5.07 -27.02
C GLY A 103 17.34 -5.02 -27.57
N ARG A 104 16.80 -6.15 -28.06
CA ARG A 104 15.45 -6.29 -28.62
C ARG A 104 14.56 -7.09 -27.67
N SER A 105 13.25 -7.14 -27.94
CA SER A 105 12.35 -8.04 -27.21
C SER A 105 12.87 -9.48 -27.27
N TYR A 106 12.74 -10.23 -26.17
CA TYR A 106 13.00 -11.67 -26.17
C TYR A 106 12.12 -12.42 -27.19
N TYR A 107 10.93 -11.86 -27.50
CA TYR A 107 9.95 -12.40 -28.43
C TYR A 107 9.97 -11.71 -29.80
N SER A 108 11.07 -11.02 -30.15
CA SER A 108 11.21 -10.34 -31.43
C SER A 108 10.93 -11.29 -32.60
N GLY A 109 10.09 -10.87 -33.56
CA GLY A 109 9.68 -11.69 -34.70
C GLY A 109 8.38 -12.47 -34.49
N THR A 110 7.81 -12.46 -33.27
CA THR A 110 6.50 -13.06 -32.97
C THR A 110 5.48 -11.97 -32.67
N GLY A 111 4.32 -11.98 -33.32
CA GLY A 111 3.14 -11.19 -32.91
C GLY A 111 3.36 -9.67 -32.82
N GLY A 112 4.30 -9.09 -33.58
CA GLY A 112 4.62 -7.66 -33.52
C GLY A 112 5.35 -7.21 -32.24
N ASN A 113 5.85 -8.15 -31.43
CA ASN A 113 6.51 -7.83 -30.16
C ASN A 113 7.78 -7.00 -30.38
N SER A 114 7.85 -5.88 -29.66
CA SER A 114 9.00 -4.96 -29.64
C SER A 114 9.31 -4.53 -28.21
N ALA A 115 10.58 -4.28 -27.94
CA ALA A 115 10.99 -3.76 -26.64
C ALA A 115 10.84 -2.23 -26.65
N SER A 116 10.16 -1.71 -25.64
CA SER A 116 10.04 -0.26 -25.37
C SER A 116 10.84 0.17 -24.14
N ILE A 117 11.28 -0.79 -23.31
CA ILE A 117 12.12 -0.57 -22.14
C ILE A 117 13.52 -1.09 -22.44
N SER A 118 14.50 -0.18 -22.43
CA SER A 118 15.88 -0.50 -22.77
C SER A 118 16.58 -1.30 -21.66
N VAL A 119 17.66 -1.99 -22.03
CA VAL A 119 18.54 -2.70 -21.07
C VAL A 119 19.03 -1.75 -19.98
N ALA A 120 19.42 -0.52 -20.35
CA ALA A 120 19.87 0.50 -19.40
C ALA A 120 18.78 0.93 -18.41
N ALA A 121 17.52 1.10 -18.87
CA ALA A 121 16.40 1.41 -17.99
C ALA A 121 16.13 0.28 -17.00
N VAL A 122 16.22 -0.98 -17.44
CA VAL A 122 16.08 -2.15 -16.56
C VAL A 122 17.25 -2.29 -15.60
N THR A 123 18.49 -2.04 -16.04
CA THR A 123 19.67 -1.99 -15.17
C THR A 123 19.44 -1.04 -14.00
N LYS A 124 19.04 0.20 -14.32
CA LYS A 124 18.78 1.23 -13.32
C LYS A 124 17.69 0.79 -12.33
N ALA A 125 16.55 0.31 -12.84
CA ALA A 125 15.43 -0.11 -11.98
C ALA A 125 15.81 -1.27 -11.04
N LEU A 126 16.54 -2.28 -11.53
CA LEU A 126 16.97 -3.42 -10.72
C LEU A 126 17.99 -3.01 -9.64
N GLN A 127 18.92 -2.12 -9.97
CA GLN A 127 19.90 -1.60 -9.03
C GLN A 127 19.23 -0.74 -7.95
N GLU A 128 18.31 0.15 -8.34
CA GLU A 128 17.51 0.97 -7.41
C GLU A 128 16.68 0.10 -6.45
N GLU A 129 15.98 -0.93 -6.94
CA GLU A 129 15.24 -1.84 -6.06
C GLU A 129 16.16 -2.61 -5.10
N ARG A 130 17.33 -3.03 -5.58
CA ARG A 130 18.34 -3.71 -4.75
C ARG A 130 18.90 -2.80 -3.64
N GLU A 131 19.09 -1.52 -3.94
CA GLU A 131 19.54 -0.52 -2.96
C GLU A 131 18.43 -0.18 -1.96
N LEU A 132 17.19 0.00 -2.43
CA LEU A 132 16.03 0.22 -1.56
C LEU A 132 15.76 -0.96 -0.63
N TYR A 133 15.86 -2.19 -1.13
CA TYR A 133 15.72 -3.37 -0.28
C TYR A 133 16.76 -3.38 0.84
N ALA A 134 18.03 -3.07 0.51
CA ALA A 134 19.09 -2.99 1.50
C ALA A 134 18.86 -1.84 2.51
N SER A 135 18.34 -0.69 2.06
CA SER A 135 18.05 0.44 2.96
C SER A 135 16.89 0.12 3.91
N PHE A 136 15.88 -0.62 3.47
CA PHE A 136 14.80 -1.10 4.34
C PHE A 136 15.31 -2.04 5.43
N LEU A 137 16.19 -2.99 5.08
CA LEU A 137 16.83 -3.85 6.07
C LEU A 137 17.68 -3.04 7.07
N ALA A 138 18.45 -2.06 6.58
CA ALA A 138 19.24 -1.17 7.44
C ALA A 138 18.37 -0.30 8.36
N ALA A 139 17.14 0.01 7.95
CA ALA A 139 16.13 0.71 8.75
C ALA A 139 15.38 -0.22 9.73
N GLY A 140 15.74 -1.51 9.80
CA GLY A 140 15.18 -2.46 10.75
C GLY A 140 13.93 -3.21 10.28
N LEU A 141 13.52 -3.08 9.01
CA LEU A 141 12.44 -3.90 8.47
C LEU A 141 12.88 -5.36 8.32
N GLY A 142 11.96 -6.29 8.57
CA GLY A 142 12.18 -7.69 8.27
C GLY A 142 12.30 -7.95 6.76
N PRO A 143 12.95 -9.05 6.31
CA PRO A 143 13.11 -9.35 4.89
C PRO A 143 11.81 -9.42 4.07
N SER A 144 10.71 -9.88 4.68
CA SER A 144 9.40 -9.91 4.01
C SER A 144 8.85 -8.51 3.83
N ASP A 145 8.82 -7.70 4.89
CA ASP A 145 8.28 -6.33 4.84
C ASP A 145 9.11 -5.43 3.91
N ALA A 146 10.44 -5.61 3.92
CA ALA A 146 11.35 -4.93 3.00
C ALA A 146 11.08 -5.31 1.53
N TRP A 147 10.74 -6.56 1.25
CA TRP A 147 10.38 -7.02 -0.09
C TRP A 147 9.05 -6.44 -0.56
N ASP A 148 8.06 -6.36 0.33
CA ASP A 148 6.73 -5.86 0.03
C ASP A 148 6.74 -4.35 -0.20
N ALA A 149 7.54 -3.62 0.59
CA ALA A 149 7.71 -2.18 0.48
C ALA A 149 8.23 -1.72 -0.90
N LEU A 150 9.00 -2.56 -1.61
CA LEU A 150 9.52 -2.24 -2.95
C LEU A 150 8.42 -1.96 -3.99
N SER A 151 7.22 -2.52 -3.81
CA SER A 151 6.09 -2.31 -4.72
C SER A 151 5.49 -0.90 -4.60
N PHE A 152 5.85 -0.16 -3.56
CA PHE A 152 5.17 1.05 -3.17
C PHE A 152 6.10 2.22 -2.79
N SER A 153 7.41 2.05 -2.96
CA SER A 153 8.40 3.11 -2.78
C SER A 153 8.27 4.21 -3.85
N PRO A 154 8.18 5.50 -3.47
CA PRO A 154 8.22 6.59 -4.45
C PRO A 154 9.62 6.67 -5.07
N ARG A 155 9.71 6.37 -6.37
CA ARG A 155 10.90 6.64 -7.20
C ARG A 155 11.12 8.15 -7.24
N ASN A 156 12.11 8.66 -6.50
CA ASN A 156 12.55 10.06 -6.31
C ASN A 156 12.14 10.73 -4.99
N VAL A 157 12.65 10.25 -3.85
CA VAL A 157 12.86 11.10 -2.67
C VAL A 157 14.28 10.89 -2.17
N ALA A 158 15.11 11.93 -2.23
CA ALA A 158 16.36 11.98 -1.48
C ALA A 158 15.99 11.88 0.00
N ILE A 159 16.27 10.74 0.62
CA ILE A 159 15.95 10.51 2.02
C ILE A 159 16.97 11.27 2.87
N THR A 160 16.66 12.51 3.25
CA THR A 160 17.34 13.18 4.36
C THR A 160 16.78 12.60 5.65
N ILE A 161 17.51 11.64 6.24
CA ILE A 161 17.15 10.98 7.50
C ILE A 161 17.66 11.87 8.65
N LEU A 162 16.74 12.46 9.42
CA LEU A 162 17.04 12.81 10.81
C LEU A 162 17.00 11.53 11.65
N PRO A 163 17.92 11.31 12.59
CA PRO A 163 17.93 10.10 13.41
C PRO A 163 16.65 10.05 14.27
N LEU A 164 15.87 8.97 14.12
CA LEU A 164 14.74 8.65 15.00
C LEU A 164 15.27 8.25 16.39
N PRO A 165 14.65 8.72 17.49
CA PRO A 165 14.95 8.22 18.82
C PRO A 165 14.53 6.75 18.95
N GLN A 166 15.41 5.93 19.50
CA GLN A 166 15.19 4.50 19.73
C GLN A 166 14.02 4.28 20.71
N PRO A 167 13.12 3.32 20.45
CA PRO A 167 12.00 3.03 21.36
C PRO A 167 12.48 2.34 22.64
N SER A 168 12.09 2.88 23.80
CA SER A 168 12.21 2.18 25.08
C SER A 168 11.22 1.00 25.15
N PRO A 169 11.55 -0.10 25.88
CA PRO A 169 10.65 -1.24 26.02
C PRO A 169 9.37 -0.85 26.81
N ILE A 170 8.21 -1.06 26.20
CA ILE A 170 6.91 -0.88 26.85
C ILE A 170 6.60 -2.13 27.71
N PRO A 171 6.18 -1.98 28.99
CA PRO A 171 5.80 -3.10 29.83
C PRO A 171 4.57 -3.84 29.29
N ALA A 172 4.65 -5.17 29.27
CA ALA A 172 3.57 -6.05 28.88
C ALA A 172 2.49 -6.13 29.98
N ILE A 173 1.55 -5.19 30.03
CA ILE A 173 0.30 -5.37 30.78
C ILE A 173 -0.88 -4.89 29.92
N LEU A 174 -1.95 -5.70 29.92
CA LEU A 174 -3.24 -5.59 29.21
C LEU A 174 -3.38 -6.37 27.88
N ARG A 175 -3.13 -7.69 27.92
CA ARG A 175 -3.87 -8.64 27.07
C ARG A 175 -5.27 -8.84 27.66
N GLY A 176 -6.27 -8.29 26.97
CA GLY A 176 -7.68 -8.45 27.30
C GLY A 176 -8.46 -7.22 26.87
N LYS A 177 -8.85 -7.13 25.60
CA LYS A 177 -9.71 -6.04 25.11
C LYS A 177 -10.78 -6.60 24.19
N ALA A 178 -12.01 -6.18 24.43
CA ALA A 178 -13.09 -6.29 23.47
C ALA A 178 -12.62 -5.72 22.13
N LYS A 179 -12.86 -6.47 21.05
CA LYS A 179 -12.53 -6.05 19.69
C LYS A 179 -13.37 -4.80 19.37
N LEU A 180 -12.72 -3.73 18.89
CA LEU A 180 -13.40 -2.52 18.42
C LEU A 180 -14.52 -2.91 17.44
N ASN A 181 -15.74 -2.46 17.71
CA ASN A 181 -16.83 -2.53 16.75
C ASN A 181 -16.70 -1.36 15.77
N ILE A 182 -16.03 -1.62 14.65
CA ILE A 182 -15.77 -0.65 13.58
C ILE A 182 -17.07 -0.03 13.07
N ASN A 183 -18.12 -0.83 12.91
CA ASN A 183 -19.40 -0.36 12.39
C ASN A 183 -20.05 0.69 13.31
N LEU A 184 -20.04 0.47 14.64
CA LEU A 184 -20.55 1.45 15.60
C LEU A 184 -19.72 2.74 15.62
N ALA A 185 -18.39 2.64 15.50
CA ALA A 185 -17.53 3.80 15.43
C ALA A 185 -17.79 4.65 14.17
N VAL A 186 -17.94 4.01 13.01
CA VAL A 186 -18.27 4.68 11.75
C VAL A 186 -19.68 5.29 11.79
N GLN A 187 -20.67 4.59 12.34
CA GLN A 187 -22.02 5.14 12.54
C GLN A 187 -22.00 6.39 13.42
N TYR A 188 -21.20 6.39 14.50
CA TYR A 188 -21.03 7.56 15.34
C TYR A 188 -20.48 8.75 14.54
N LEU A 189 -19.43 8.55 13.73
CA LEU A 189 -18.87 9.62 12.90
C LEU A 189 -19.90 10.16 11.91
N ARG A 190 -20.63 9.28 11.21
CA ARG A 190 -21.67 9.69 10.25
C ARG A 190 -22.76 10.52 10.91
N ALA A 191 -23.21 10.12 12.10
CA ALA A 191 -24.28 10.80 12.82
C ALA A 191 -23.87 12.18 13.39
N HIS A 192 -22.57 12.40 13.63
CA HIS A 192 -22.09 13.61 14.30
C HIS A 192 -21.27 14.54 13.40
N ALA A 193 -20.85 14.09 12.21
CA ALA A 193 -20.06 14.87 11.27
C ALA A 193 -20.72 16.22 10.98
N GLN A 194 -19.92 17.28 11.07
CA GLN A 194 -20.34 18.64 10.78
C GLN A 194 -20.23 18.93 9.27
N PRO A 195 -20.96 19.93 8.74
CA PRO A 195 -20.85 20.32 7.33
C PRO A 195 -19.44 20.77 6.89
N LYS A 196 -18.61 21.21 7.84
CA LYS A 196 -17.21 21.60 7.65
C LYS A 196 -16.43 21.36 8.94
N SER A 197 -15.10 21.34 8.86
CA SER A 197 -14.26 21.21 10.05
C SER A 197 -14.55 22.34 11.06
N ILE A 198 -14.65 21.96 12.32
CA ILE A 198 -14.77 22.87 13.47
C ILE A 198 -13.54 22.80 14.37
N GLY A 199 -12.44 22.19 13.89
CA GLY A 199 -11.18 22.06 14.61
C GLY A 199 -11.22 21.06 15.76
N GLN A 200 -12.10 20.05 15.70
CA GLN A 200 -12.31 19.09 16.78
C GLN A 200 -12.09 17.63 16.37
N CYS A 201 -11.34 17.39 15.30
CA CYS A 201 -11.09 16.06 14.74
C CYS A 201 -10.68 15.00 15.80
N ALA A 202 -9.75 15.34 16.70
CA ALA A 202 -9.33 14.48 17.81
C ALA A 202 -10.47 14.07 18.75
N ARG A 203 -11.37 15.01 19.08
CA ARG A 203 -12.54 14.73 19.93
C ARG A 203 -13.53 13.80 19.24
N TYR A 204 -13.82 14.05 17.96
CA TYR A 204 -14.81 13.27 17.21
C TYR A 204 -14.34 11.84 16.96
N VAL A 205 -13.09 11.66 16.51
CA VAL A 205 -12.52 10.33 16.30
C VAL A 205 -12.42 9.58 17.63
N ARG A 206 -12.00 10.22 18.73
CA ARG A 206 -12.00 9.59 20.06
C ARG A 206 -13.39 9.10 20.45
N ASN A 207 -14.41 9.97 20.38
CA ASN A 207 -15.76 9.61 20.77
C ASN A 207 -16.31 8.46 19.91
N ALA A 208 -15.97 8.43 18.62
CA ALA A 208 -16.31 7.32 17.73
C ALA A 208 -15.66 6.00 18.15
N LEU A 209 -14.37 6.03 18.48
CA LEU A 209 -13.65 4.86 18.97
C LEU A 209 -14.23 4.34 20.31
N GLU A 210 -14.64 5.24 21.21
CA GLU A 210 -15.32 4.91 22.47
C GLU A 210 -16.72 4.34 22.22
N ALA A 211 -17.50 4.91 21.29
CA ALA A 211 -18.79 4.37 20.86
C ALA A 211 -18.64 2.99 20.20
N GLY A 212 -17.52 2.74 19.52
CA GLY A 212 -17.11 1.43 19.01
C GLY A 212 -16.70 0.43 20.10
N GLY A 213 -16.75 0.80 21.38
CA GLY A 213 -16.47 -0.10 22.50
C GLY A 213 -15.02 -0.09 22.98
N LEU A 214 -14.17 0.85 22.53
CA LEU A 214 -12.91 1.08 23.23
C LEU A 214 -13.18 1.64 24.62
N LYS A 215 -12.48 1.12 25.63
CA LYS A 215 -12.48 1.71 26.98
C LYS A 215 -12.17 3.20 26.89
N ALA A 216 -12.93 4.01 27.64
CA ALA A 216 -12.78 5.47 27.69
C ALA A 216 -11.30 5.91 27.75
N ILE A 217 -10.97 6.89 26.93
CA ILE A 217 -9.64 7.48 26.81
C ILE A 217 -9.68 8.75 27.68
N ASN A 218 -9.36 8.57 28.96
CA ASN A 218 -9.41 9.63 29.98
C ASN A 218 -8.05 10.27 30.18
N PRO A 219 -7.98 11.53 30.66
CA PRO A 219 -6.72 12.13 31.10
C PRO A 219 -5.98 11.22 32.12
N PRO A 220 -4.64 11.11 32.05
CA PRO A 220 -3.72 11.83 31.16
C PRO A 220 -3.55 11.18 29.76
N GLU A 221 -4.13 10.01 29.50
CA GLU A 221 -4.02 9.26 28.25
C GLU A 221 -4.81 9.86 27.08
N ARG A 222 -5.41 11.04 27.27
CA ARG A 222 -6.27 11.73 26.31
C ARG A 222 -5.55 12.94 25.70
N PRO A 223 -4.85 12.77 24.57
CA PRO A 223 -4.26 13.90 23.88
C PRO A 223 -5.33 14.89 23.44
N VAL A 224 -5.00 16.17 23.59
CA VAL A 224 -5.78 17.27 23.03
C VAL A 224 -5.54 17.34 21.52
N ASP A 225 -4.28 17.26 21.12
CA ASP A 225 -3.85 17.39 19.74
C ASP A 225 -3.94 16.07 18.98
N ALA A 226 -4.36 16.14 17.72
CA ALA A 226 -4.50 14.97 16.86
C ALA A 226 -3.16 14.29 16.56
N LYS A 227 -2.08 15.06 16.40
CA LYS A 227 -0.71 14.57 16.11
C LYS A 227 -0.18 13.56 17.14
N ASP A 228 -0.73 13.57 18.36
CA ASP A 228 -0.26 12.78 19.49
C ASP A 228 -1.09 11.49 19.72
N TYR A 229 -2.06 11.18 18.85
CA TYR A 229 -2.92 9.99 19.01
C TYR A 229 -2.24 8.66 18.65
N GLY A 230 -1.12 8.67 17.93
CA GLY A 230 -0.44 7.44 17.49
C GLY A 230 -0.13 6.45 18.62
N PRO A 231 0.54 6.87 19.72
CA PRO A 231 0.78 6.03 20.88
C PRO A 231 -0.51 5.50 21.54
N VAL A 232 -1.56 6.32 21.60
CA VAL A 232 -2.86 5.91 22.17
C VAL A 232 -3.47 4.79 21.34
N LEU A 233 -3.49 4.93 20.01
CA LEU A 233 -4.01 3.91 19.10
C LEU A 233 -3.26 2.58 19.27
N LYS A 234 -1.93 2.61 19.35
CA LYS A 234 -1.10 1.43 19.58
C LYS A 234 -1.44 0.71 20.89
N VAL A 235 -1.50 1.43 22.01
CA VAL A 235 -1.90 0.87 23.31
C VAL A 235 -3.32 0.30 23.28
N ARG A 236 -4.17 0.82 22.39
CA ARG A 236 -5.56 0.39 22.22
C ARG A 236 -5.74 -0.74 21.19
N GLY A 237 -4.64 -1.34 20.74
CA GLY A 237 -4.65 -2.55 19.92
C GLY A 237 -4.50 -2.30 18.43
N PHE A 238 -4.33 -1.04 18.00
CA PHE A 238 -4.07 -0.76 16.60
C PHE A 238 -2.61 -1.04 16.26
N SER A 239 -2.38 -1.65 15.11
CA SER A 239 -1.06 -1.72 14.48
C SER A 239 -0.85 -0.52 13.58
N GLU A 240 0.30 0.14 13.72
CA GLU A 240 0.72 1.19 12.79
C GLU A 240 1.22 0.54 11.51
N THR A 241 0.57 0.86 10.39
CA THR A 241 1.02 0.49 9.05
C THR A 241 1.97 1.58 8.57
N VAL A 242 3.19 1.20 8.20
CA VAL A 242 4.20 2.14 7.70
C VAL A 242 3.77 2.68 6.32
N LEU A 243 3.12 3.84 6.30
CA LEU A 243 2.64 4.50 5.07
C LEU A 243 3.40 5.79 4.72
N SER A 244 4.68 5.89 5.07
CA SER A 244 5.52 6.97 4.56
C SER A 244 5.98 6.66 3.12
N GLY A 245 5.05 6.76 2.16
CA GLY A 245 5.31 6.62 0.72
C GLY A 245 4.17 6.03 -0.11
N MET A 246 3.30 5.23 0.52
CA MET A 246 2.27 4.45 -0.20
C MET A 246 0.88 5.11 -0.28
N LEU A 247 0.74 6.34 0.24
CA LEU A 247 -0.59 6.94 0.47
C LEU A 247 -1.44 7.12 -0.80
N TYR A 248 -0.81 7.24 -1.97
CA TYR A 248 -1.51 7.47 -3.23
C TYR A 248 -2.18 6.23 -3.83
N HIS A 249 -1.86 5.03 -3.32
CA HIS A 249 -2.35 3.76 -3.87
C HIS A 249 -2.84 2.79 -2.78
N TYR A 250 -2.97 3.28 -1.56
CA TYR A 250 -3.59 2.58 -0.46
C TYR A 250 -5.09 2.43 -0.71
N ASP A 251 -5.60 1.20 -0.61
CA ASP A 251 -7.04 0.93 -0.60
C ASP A 251 -7.49 0.87 0.86
N PRO A 252 -8.11 1.95 1.38
CA PRO A 252 -8.46 2.01 2.79
C PRO A 252 -9.56 1.00 3.12
N LEU A 253 -9.40 0.33 4.25
CA LEU A 253 -10.43 -0.52 4.82
C LEU A 253 -11.24 0.29 5.82
N GLU A 254 -12.54 -0.02 5.90
CA GLU A 254 -13.41 0.55 6.92
C GLU A 254 -12.77 0.35 8.30
N GLY A 255 -12.65 1.44 9.04
CA GLY A 255 -12.05 1.45 10.37
C GLY A 255 -10.57 1.82 10.44
N ASP A 256 -9.89 1.99 9.31
CA ASP A 256 -8.55 2.56 9.31
C ASP A 256 -8.54 3.96 9.90
N VAL A 257 -7.56 4.26 10.74
CA VAL A 257 -7.36 5.58 11.36
C VAL A 257 -6.05 6.18 10.87
N ILE A 258 -6.05 7.44 10.45
CA ILE A 258 -4.83 8.18 10.11
C ILE A 258 -4.53 9.24 11.14
N VAL A 259 -3.25 9.49 11.39
CA VAL A 259 -2.74 10.64 12.12
C VAL A 259 -1.78 11.41 11.21
N LEU A 260 -2.12 12.65 10.93
CA LEU A 260 -1.35 13.62 10.15
C LEU A 260 -0.58 14.53 11.09
N GLN A 261 0.74 14.61 10.88
CA GLN A 261 1.59 15.59 11.54
C GLN A 261 1.34 16.99 10.99
N PRO A 262 1.60 18.06 11.77
CA PRO A 262 1.49 19.43 11.28
C PRO A 262 2.48 19.70 10.14
N TYR A 263 2.17 20.68 9.31
CA TYR A 263 3.06 21.20 8.28
C TYR A 263 3.37 22.69 8.52
N SER A 264 4.46 23.18 7.93
CA SER A 264 4.84 24.60 8.06
C SER A 264 3.75 25.54 7.52
N GLY A 265 3.26 26.44 8.37
CA GLY A 265 2.12 27.32 8.10
C GLY A 265 0.74 26.69 8.30
N GLY A 266 0.68 25.45 8.81
CA GLY A 266 -0.54 24.74 9.17
C GLY A 266 -0.87 24.84 10.67
N ASN A 267 -1.95 24.18 11.08
CA ASN A 267 -2.33 24.08 12.49
C ASN A 267 -1.36 23.15 13.24
N PRO A 268 -0.78 23.57 14.39
CA PRO A 268 0.18 22.77 15.17
C PRO A 268 -0.42 21.49 15.77
N ALA A 269 -1.74 21.39 15.91
CA ALA A 269 -2.41 20.23 16.49
C ALA A 269 -2.40 18.98 15.57
N GLY A 270 -2.00 19.11 14.31
CA GLY A 270 -2.08 18.03 13.33
C GLY A 270 -3.53 17.72 12.91
N HIS A 271 -3.78 16.51 12.42
CA HIS A 271 -5.13 16.05 12.07
C HIS A 271 -5.29 14.54 12.25
N ILE A 272 -6.50 14.07 12.53
CA ILE A 272 -6.82 12.63 12.68
C ILE A 272 -8.16 12.35 12.00
N ALA A 273 -8.26 11.21 11.31
CA ALA A 273 -9.47 10.79 10.62
C ALA A 273 -9.60 9.27 10.62
N MET A 274 -10.81 8.75 10.42
CA MET A 274 -11.11 7.34 10.28
C MET A 274 -11.82 7.10 8.94
N PHE A 275 -11.50 6.01 8.25
CA PHE A 275 -12.16 5.65 7.00
C PHE A 275 -13.46 4.92 7.25
N SER A 276 -14.54 5.38 6.61
CA SER A 276 -15.90 4.85 6.78
C SER A 276 -16.26 3.69 5.84
N GLY A 277 -15.30 3.23 5.04
CA GLY A 277 -15.55 2.32 3.91
C GLY A 277 -15.80 3.05 2.59
N GLU A 278 -16.10 4.35 2.65
CA GLU A 278 -16.35 5.20 1.48
C GLU A 278 -15.55 6.50 1.57
N ASP A 279 -15.72 7.25 2.66
CA ASP A 279 -15.06 8.54 2.89
C ASP A 279 -14.14 8.52 4.11
N TRP A 280 -13.11 9.36 4.09
CA TRP A 280 -12.34 9.73 5.28
C TRP A 280 -13.15 10.71 6.12
N MET A 281 -13.33 10.41 7.41
CA MET A 281 -14.18 11.19 8.31
C MET A 281 -13.43 11.58 9.59
N SER A 282 -13.65 12.80 10.03
CA SER A 282 -13.13 13.32 11.30
C SER A 282 -14.24 14.04 12.07
N ASP A 283 -14.11 15.34 12.34
CA ASP A 283 -15.24 16.18 12.77
C ASP A 283 -16.14 16.57 11.59
N PHE A 284 -15.77 16.22 10.36
CA PHE A 284 -16.52 16.41 9.12
C PHE A 284 -16.17 15.31 8.10
N VAL A 285 -16.95 15.20 7.02
CA VAL A 285 -16.64 14.32 5.86
C VAL A 285 -15.57 14.99 4.99
N GLN A 286 -14.47 14.30 4.75
CA GLN A 286 -13.35 14.83 3.96
C GLN A 286 -13.47 14.45 2.49
N ARG A 287 -12.99 15.34 1.62
CA ARG A 287 -12.88 15.08 0.18
C ARG A 287 -11.91 13.94 -0.16
N ASP A 288 -10.84 13.83 0.61
CA ASP A 288 -9.79 12.84 0.43
C ASP A 288 -9.06 12.64 1.78
N ILE A 289 -8.03 11.80 1.77
CA ILE A 289 -7.22 11.50 2.96
C ILE A 289 -6.55 12.75 3.57
N TRP A 290 -6.35 13.80 2.78
CA TRP A 290 -5.80 15.07 3.21
C TRP A 290 -6.94 16.05 3.54
N ALA A 291 -7.14 16.27 4.83
CA ALA A 291 -8.22 17.07 5.42
C ALA A 291 -8.31 18.54 4.99
N GLY A 292 -7.46 19.01 4.08
CA GLY A 292 -7.51 20.37 3.53
C GLY A 292 -6.45 20.62 2.46
N PRO A 293 -6.56 21.74 1.73
CA PRO A 293 -5.63 22.08 0.65
C PRO A 293 -4.16 22.18 1.12
N GLY A 294 -3.91 22.69 2.33
CA GLY A 294 -2.56 22.77 2.88
C GLY A 294 -1.92 21.39 3.12
N TYR A 295 -2.65 20.46 3.74
CA TYR A 295 -2.22 19.06 3.88
C TYR A 295 -1.96 18.41 2.53
N ARG A 296 -2.85 18.62 1.56
CA ARG A 296 -2.76 18.07 0.21
C ARG A 296 -1.51 18.54 -0.55
N ALA A 297 -1.16 19.81 -0.36
CA ALA A 297 0.00 20.43 -1.00
C ALA A 297 1.32 20.05 -0.30
N LYS A 298 1.34 20.08 1.04
CA LYS A 298 2.57 19.92 1.83
C LYS A 298 2.90 18.46 2.17
N LYS A 299 1.89 17.59 2.19
CA LYS A 299 2.02 16.14 2.44
C LYS A 299 2.92 15.83 3.65
N PRO A 300 2.62 16.38 4.84
CA PRO A 300 3.38 16.06 6.04
C PRO A 300 3.26 14.57 6.38
N HIS A 301 4.09 14.10 7.32
CA HIS A 301 4.09 12.72 7.74
C HIS A 301 2.67 12.25 8.14
N LEU A 302 2.25 11.13 7.55
CA LEU A 302 1.01 10.44 7.83
C LEU A 302 1.32 9.05 8.37
N ALA A 303 0.77 8.74 9.53
CA ALA A 303 0.75 7.39 10.07
C ALA A 303 -0.65 6.80 9.97
N LEU A 304 -0.77 5.54 9.56
CA LEU A 304 -2.04 4.83 9.49
C LEU A 304 -2.07 3.71 10.51
N TYR A 305 -3.22 3.50 11.12
CA TYR A 305 -3.45 2.60 12.23
C TYR A 305 -4.64 1.71 11.89
N ARG A 306 -4.49 0.40 12.11
CA ARG A 306 -5.55 -0.59 11.90
C ARG A 306 -5.77 -1.44 13.14
N ALA A 307 -7.03 -1.60 13.55
CA ALA A 307 -7.46 -2.41 14.70
C ALA A 307 -7.52 -3.91 14.40
#